data_AF-A0A2W5SR49-F1
#
_entry.id   AF-A0A2W5SR49-F1
#
_cell.length_a   1.000
_cell.length_b   1.000
_cell.length_c   1.000
_cell.angle_alpha   90.00
_cell.angle_beta   90.00
_cell.angle_gamma   90.00
#
_symmetry.space_group_name_H-M   'P 1'
#
loop_
_entity.id
_entity.type
_entity.pdbx_description
1 polymer ?
#
loop_
_entity_poly.entity_id
_entity_poly.type
_entity_poly.pdbx_seq_one_letter_code
_entity_poly.pdbx_strand_id
1 'polypeptide(L)'
;MQPAAQPLVPYAEKPKEKGPALEPVEALKAWLDEGGDSVVRVPLTVTQAAPSVDARIGTLRVDLDDSALGISLAERVRMACAEQKTCTVWVEGRWRDGTLKVLHFAREVVPDEKTDFVERELHTR
;
A
#
# COMPACT_ATOMS: atom_id res chain seq x y z
N MET A 1 2.33 -45.66 -3.84
CA MET A 1 1.55 -44.58 -4.49
C MET A 1 1.82 -43.30 -3.71
N GLN A 2 2.63 -42.39 -4.23
CA GLN A 2 2.83 -41.08 -3.61
C GLN A 2 1.60 -40.20 -3.90
N PRO A 3 1.06 -39.46 -2.91
CA PRO A 3 0.03 -38.47 -3.20
C PRO A 3 0.66 -37.36 -4.06
N ALA A 4 -0.01 -37.03 -5.17
CA ALA A 4 0.37 -35.91 -6.02
C ALA A 4 0.34 -34.62 -5.19
N ALA A 5 1.45 -33.88 -5.18
CA ALA A 5 1.49 -32.54 -4.61
C ALA A 5 0.49 -31.67 -5.37
N GLN A 6 -0.53 -31.16 -4.67
CA GLN A 6 -1.44 -30.17 -5.25
C GLN A 6 -0.61 -28.92 -5.59
N PRO A 7 -0.75 -28.33 -6.78
CA PRO A 7 -0.13 -27.04 -7.06
C PRO A 7 -0.66 -26.04 -6.04
N LEU A 8 0.25 -25.36 -5.33
CA LEU A 8 -0.09 -24.21 -4.52
C LEU A 8 -0.80 -23.22 -5.43
N VAL A 9 -2.12 -23.11 -5.31
CA VAL A 9 -2.86 -22.04 -5.98
C VAL A 9 -2.20 -20.75 -5.49
N PRO A 10 -1.61 -19.91 -6.37
CA PRO A 10 -1.25 -18.57 -5.94
C PRO A 10 -2.53 -17.98 -5.36
N TYR A 11 -2.47 -17.42 -4.14
CA TYR A 11 -3.62 -16.77 -3.50
C TYR A 11 -4.37 -16.00 -4.58
N ALA A 12 -5.57 -16.45 -4.94
CA ALA A 12 -6.32 -15.83 -6.02
C ALA A 12 -6.54 -14.39 -5.62
N GLU A 13 -5.85 -13.46 -6.28
CA GLU A 13 -5.95 -12.04 -5.96
C GLU A 13 -7.43 -11.67 -6.05
N LYS A 14 -7.98 -11.09 -4.97
CA LYS A 14 -9.35 -10.63 -5.01
C LYS A 14 -9.48 -9.56 -6.10
N PRO A 15 -10.63 -9.50 -6.79
CA PRO A 15 -10.90 -8.43 -7.73
C PRO A 15 -10.68 -7.07 -7.06
N LYS A 16 -9.98 -6.14 -7.72
CA LYS A 16 -9.71 -4.79 -7.23
C LYS A 16 -10.48 -3.78 -8.06
N GLU A 17 -11.06 -2.77 -7.43
CA GLU A 17 -11.60 -1.59 -8.10
C GLU A 17 -10.59 -0.44 -8.08
N LYS A 18 -10.48 0.27 -9.21
CA LYS A 18 -9.66 1.47 -9.31
C LYS A 18 -10.41 2.64 -8.66
N GLY A 19 -9.74 3.32 -7.74
CA GLY A 19 -10.24 4.52 -7.07
C GLY A 19 -9.99 5.82 -7.85
N PRO A 20 -10.23 6.97 -7.21
CA PRO A 20 -10.00 8.28 -7.82
C PRO A 20 -8.51 8.53 -8.07
N ALA A 21 -8.22 9.64 -8.76
CA ALA A 21 -6.89 10.18 -8.79
C ALA A 21 -6.42 10.58 -7.37
N LEU A 22 -5.11 10.68 -7.16
CA LEU A 22 -4.58 11.07 -5.83
C LEU A 22 -4.94 12.53 -5.44
N GLU A 23 -5.37 13.32 -6.42
CA GLU A 23 -5.84 14.69 -6.22
C GLU A 23 -7.20 14.88 -6.92
N PRO A 24 -8.12 15.68 -6.33
CA PRO A 24 -7.98 16.43 -5.08
C PRO A 24 -8.03 15.53 -3.83
N VAL A 25 -7.31 15.94 -2.77
CA VAL A 25 -7.13 15.14 -1.54
C VAL A 25 -8.47 14.82 -0.86
N GLU A 26 -9.44 15.73 -0.94
CA GLU A 26 -10.77 15.55 -0.35
C GLU A 26 -11.51 14.38 -1.00
N ALA A 27 -11.42 14.23 -2.32
CA ALA A 27 -12.03 13.12 -3.04
C ALA A 27 -11.33 11.79 -2.74
N LEU A 28 -10.00 11.81 -2.66
CA LEU A 28 -9.22 10.65 -2.25
C LEU A 28 -9.58 10.19 -0.83
N LYS A 29 -9.61 11.12 0.13
CA LYS A 29 -9.93 10.82 1.53
C LYS A 29 -11.35 10.26 1.66
N ALA A 30 -12.34 10.90 1.03
CA ALA A 30 -13.72 10.42 1.03
C ALA A 30 -13.82 8.98 0.51
N TRP A 31 -13.14 8.67 -0.60
CA TRP A 31 -13.15 7.33 -1.15
C TRP A 31 -12.46 6.28 -0.25
N LEU A 32 -11.36 6.66 0.42
CA LEU A 32 -10.69 5.80 1.39
C LEU A 32 -11.59 5.52 2.61
N ASP A 33 -12.26 6.55 3.13
CA ASP A 33 -13.17 6.45 4.27
C ASP A 33 -14.42 5.60 3.94
N GLU A 34 -14.98 5.74 2.73
CA GLU A 34 -16.10 4.90 2.23
C GLU A 34 -15.74 3.41 2.14
N GLY A 35 -14.45 3.09 1.99
CA GLY A 35 -13.97 1.71 1.85
C GLY A 35 -14.07 0.86 3.12
N GLY A 36 -14.24 1.50 4.29
CA GLY A 36 -14.31 0.80 5.58
C GLY A 36 -13.12 -0.13 5.80
N ASP A 37 -13.39 -1.40 6.10
CA ASP A 37 -12.36 -2.42 6.40
C ASP A 37 -11.74 -3.09 5.15
N SER A 38 -12.09 -2.65 3.94
CA SER A 38 -11.51 -3.20 2.72
C SER A 38 -10.01 -2.94 2.64
N VAL A 39 -9.27 -3.88 2.07
CA VAL A 39 -7.84 -3.70 1.82
C VAL A 39 -7.68 -2.76 0.62
N VAL A 40 -6.88 -1.72 0.81
CA VAL A 40 -6.51 -0.76 -0.23
C VAL A 40 -5.07 -0.97 -0.62
N ARG A 41 -4.79 -0.84 -1.92
CA ARG A 41 -3.44 -0.73 -2.46
C ARG A 41 -3.20 0.70 -2.88
N VAL A 42 -2.15 1.31 -2.32
CA VAL A 42 -1.87 2.73 -2.50
C VAL A 42 -0.41 2.95 -2.87
N PRO A 43 -0.11 3.93 -3.74
CA PRO A 43 1.25 4.38 -3.98
C PRO A 43 1.62 5.33 -2.83
N LEU A 44 2.60 4.91 -2.04
CA LEU A 44 3.07 5.64 -0.88
C LEU A 44 4.41 6.29 -1.21
N THR A 45 4.42 7.62 -1.29
CA THR A 45 5.66 8.38 -1.34
C THR A 45 6.21 8.50 0.08
N VAL A 46 7.38 7.92 0.29
CA VAL A 46 8.06 7.87 1.59
C VAL A 46 9.33 8.69 1.54
N THR A 47 9.51 9.56 2.53
CA THR A 47 10.74 10.30 2.76
C THR A 47 11.42 9.73 4.00
N GLN A 48 12.66 9.28 3.84
CA GLN A 48 13.45 8.72 4.93
C GLN A 48 13.81 9.82 5.93
N ALA A 49 13.36 9.67 7.18
CA ALA A 49 13.58 10.61 8.29
C ALA A 49 13.95 9.83 9.55
N ALA A 50 15.15 9.25 9.59
CA ALA A 50 15.57 8.34 10.66
C ALA A 50 15.28 8.92 12.07
N PRO A 51 14.65 8.15 12.99
CA PRO A 51 14.38 6.71 12.91
C PRO A 51 13.08 6.30 12.17
N SER A 52 12.27 7.25 11.69
CA SER A 52 10.97 7.00 11.05
C SER A 52 10.97 7.28 9.54
N VAL A 53 9.79 7.16 8.92
CA VAL A 53 9.52 7.63 7.56
C VAL A 53 8.34 8.59 7.59
N ASP A 54 8.42 9.65 6.80
CA ASP A 54 7.29 10.52 6.49
C ASP A 54 6.60 9.95 5.26
N ALA A 55 5.28 9.76 5.30
CA ALA A 55 4.55 9.06 4.25
C ALA A 55 3.38 9.87 3.71
N ARG A 56 3.20 9.83 2.38
CA ARG A 56 2.11 10.50 1.69
C ARG A 56 1.49 9.62 0.61
N ILE A 57 0.19 9.74 0.40
CA ILE A 57 -0.51 9.27 -0.81
C ILE A 57 -0.85 10.51 -1.62
N GLY A 58 -0.09 10.78 -2.69
CA GLY A 58 -0.15 12.07 -3.37
C GLY A 58 0.28 13.17 -2.41
N THR A 59 -0.59 14.16 -2.15
CA THR A 59 -0.37 15.23 -1.18
C THR A 59 -0.97 14.95 0.21
N LEU A 60 -1.74 13.88 0.37
CA LEU A 60 -2.31 13.47 1.67
C LEU A 60 -1.22 12.88 2.57
N ARG A 61 -0.94 13.51 3.72
CA ARG A 61 -0.10 12.93 4.78
C ARG A 61 -0.81 11.75 5.42
N VAL A 62 -0.07 10.66 5.67
CA VAL A 62 -0.62 9.41 6.21
C VAL A 62 0.21 8.96 7.41
N ASP A 63 -0.46 8.59 8.49
CA ASP A 63 0.15 7.88 9.61
C ASP A 63 0.21 6.38 9.29
N LEU A 64 1.32 5.73 9.66
CA LEU A 64 1.56 4.34 9.32
C LEU A 64 1.53 3.48 10.57
N ASP A 65 0.74 2.42 10.54
CA ASP A 65 0.81 1.31 11.50
C ASP A 65 1.36 0.08 10.77
N ASP A 66 2.65 -0.22 11.00
CA ASP A 66 3.34 -1.38 10.43
C ASP A 66 3.45 -2.55 11.42
N SER A 67 2.66 -2.54 12.50
CA SER A 67 2.67 -3.61 13.52
C SER A 67 2.30 -5.00 12.99
N ALA A 68 1.62 -5.07 11.85
CA ALA A 68 1.30 -6.32 11.18
C ALA A 68 2.47 -6.89 10.35
N LEU A 69 3.52 -6.10 10.11
CA LEU A 69 4.71 -6.53 9.40
C LEU A 69 5.70 -7.18 10.37
N GLY A 70 6.35 -8.27 9.94
CA GLY A 70 7.44 -8.90 10.70
C GLY A 70 8.75 -8.09 10.74
N ILE A 71 8.81 -6.97 10.01
CA ILE A 71 9.94 -6.04 9.90
C ILE A 71 9.35 -4.64 9.64
N SER A 72 9.95 -3.58 10.17
CA SER A 72 9.42 -2.23 10.00
C SER A 72 9.35 -1.82 8.53
N LEU A 73 8.35 -1.02 8.19
CA LEU A 73 8.20 -0.49 6.83
C LEU A 73 9.38 0.40 6.46
N ALA A 74 9.90 1.18 7.41
CA ALA A 74 11.10 1.99 7.22
C ALA A 74 12.30 1.16 6.75
N GLU A 75 12.48 -0.03 7.30
CA GLU A 75 13.58 -0.92 6.89
C GLU A 75 13.33 -1.54 5.52
N ARG A 76 12.11 -1.95 5.20
CA ARG A 76 11.76 -2.41 3.84
C ARG A 76 12.00 -1.33 2.80
N VAL A 77 11.62 -0.09 3.12
CA VAL A 77 11.83 1.08 2.25
C VAL A 77 13.33 1.32 2.03
N ARG A 78 14.16 1.25 3.07
CA ARG A 78 15.62 1.35 2.93
C ARG A 78 16.20 0.28 2.02
N MET A 79 15.75 -0.96 2.17
CA MET A 79 16.22 -2.07 1.35
C MET A 79 15.78 -1.94 -0.11
N ALA A 80 14.57 -1.44 -0.37
CA ALA A 80 14.04 -1.29 -1.73
C ALA A 80 14.61 -0.04 -2.43
N CYS A 81 14.56 1.12 -1.76
CA CYS A 81 14.86 2.41 -2.37
C CYS A 81 16.34 2.84 -2.26
N ALA A 82 17.19 2.00 -1.66
CA ALA A 82 18.61 2.25 -1.45
C ALA A 82 18.87 3.64 -0.81
N GLU A 83 19.83 4.40 -1.33
CA GLU A 83 20.25 5.72 -0.82
C GLU A 83 19.28 6.86 -1.18
N GLN A 84 18.16 6.58 -1.86
CA GLN A 84 17.22 7.63 -2.22
C GLN A 84 16.49 8.17 -0.99
N LYS A 85 16.67 9.47 -0.73
CA LYS A 85 16.00 10.15 0.40
C LYS A 85 14.48 10.09 0.31
N THR A 86 13.93 10.07 -0.90
CA THR A 86 12.48 9.94 -1.16
C THR A 86 12.27 8.92 -2.26
N CYS A 87 11.32 8.01 -2.10
CA CYS A 87 10.91 7.05 -3.12
C CYS A 87 9.41 6.77 -3.03
N THR A 88 8.86 6.13 -4.06
CA THR A 88 7.45 5.69 -4.05
C THR A 88 7.40 4.17 -4.07
N VAL A 89 6.56 3.61 -3.21
CA VAL A 89 6.37 2.17 -3.08
C VAL A 89 4.88 1.84 -3.11
N TRP A 90 4.53 0.69 -3.66
CA TRP A 90 3.19 0.13 -3.52
C TRP A 90 3.07 -0.63 -2.21
N VAL A 91 2.07 -0.28 -1.41
CA VAL A 91 1.71 -0.99 -0.18
C VAL A 91 0.24 -1.37 -0.19
N GLU A 92 -0.08 -2.45 0.51
CA GLU A 92 -1.45 -2.91 0.75
C GLU A 92 -1.73 -2.82 2.25
N GLY A 93 -2.88 -2.27 2.60
CA GLY A 93 -3.24 -2.02 4.00
C GLY A 93 -4.71 -1.74 4.19
N ARG A 94 -5.11 -1.52 5.45
CA ARG A 94 -6.45 -1.05 5.79
C ARG A 94 -6.38 0.40 6.21
N TRP A 95 -7.26 1.21 5.64
CA TRP A 95 -7.38 2.61 5.96
C TRP A 95 -8.33 2.83 7.14
N ARG A 96 -7.96 3.72 8.07
CA ARG A 96 -8.85 4.18 9.14
C ARG A 96 -8.42 5.56 9.63
N ASP A 97 -9.25 6.56 9.38
CA ASP A 97 -9.13 7.91 9.93
C ASP A 97 -7.72 8.52 9.84
N GLY A 98 -7.16 8.57 8.62
CA GLY A 98 -5.82 9.13 8.39
C GLY A 98 -4.67 8.15 8.64
N THR A 99 -4.94 6.99 9.24
CA THR A 99 -3.95 5.95 9.49
C THR A 99 -4.10 4.81 8.49
N LEU A 100 -2.98 4.39 7.89
CA LEU A 100 -2.90 3.19 7.08
C LEU A 100 -2.21 2.07 7.87
N LYS A 101 -2.98 1.05 8.23
CA LYS A 101 -2.43 -0.19 8.78
C LYS A 101 -1.87 -1.04 7.65
N VAL A 102 -0.56 -1.08 7.52
CA VAL A 102 0.12 -1.78 6.44
C VAL A 102 0.13 -3.28 6.71
N LEU A 103 -0.46 -4.03 5.79
CA LEU A 103 -0.52 -5.49 5.84
C LEU A 103 0.57 -6.11 4.98
N HIS A 104 0.93 -5.47 3.87
CA HIS A 104 1.88 -6.01 2.92
C HIS A 104 2.62 -4.90 2.16
N PHE A 105 3.94 -5.03 2.07
CA PHE A 105 4.77 -4.24 1.16
C PHE A 105 4.79 -4.97 -0.19
N ALA A 106 4.18 -4.37 -1.22
CA ALA A 106 4.05 -5.03 -2.52
C ALA A 106 5.36 -4.95 -3.31
N ARG A 107 5.82 -3.72 -3.63
CA ARG A 107 7.07 -3.47 -4.37
C ARG A 107 7.40 -1.99 -4.47
N GLU A 108 8.63 -1.68 -4.89
CA GLU A 108 8.99 -0.36 -5.41
C GLU A 108 8.24 -0.04 -6.71
N VAL A 109 8.01 1.24 -6.93
CA VAL A 109 7.51 1.80 -8.20
C VAL A 109 8.68 1.96 -9.16
N VAL A 110 8.57 1.39 -10.36
CA VAL A 110 9.62 1.54 -11.38
C VAL A 110 9.51 2.90 -12.09
N PRO A 111 10.61 3.46 -12.61
CA PRO A 111 10.56 4.66 -13.45
C PRO A 111 9.54 4.46 -14.59
N ASP A 112 8.68 5.46 -14.80
CA ASP A 112 7.59 5.50 -15.79
C ASP A 112 6.29 4.74 -15.44
N GLU A 113 6.21 4.09 -14.28
CA GLU A 113 4.95 3.52 -13.81
C GLU A 113 3.98 4.62 -13.35
N LYS A 114 2.73 4.55 -13.81
CA LYS A 114 1.66 5.45 -13.35
C LYS A 114 1.27 5.10 -11.92
N THR A 115 1.41 6.06 -11.03
CA THR A 115 1.07 5.97 -9.60
C THR A 115 0.06 7.03 -9.20
N ASP A 116 -0.75 7.51 -10.15
CA ASP A 116 -1.74 8.56 -9.95
C ASP A 116 -3.09 8.03 -9.42
N PHE A 117 -3.15 6.79 -8.95
CA PHE A 117 -4.38 6.13 -8.52
C PHE A 117 -4.18 5.20 -7.33
N VAL A 118 -5.30 4.82 -6.70
CA VAL A 118 -5.39 3.81 -5.65
C VAL A 118 -6.29 2.66 -6.10
N GLU A 119 -6.17 1.51 -5.44
CA GLU A 119 -7.03 0.35 -5.68
C GLU A 119 -7.63 -0.14 -4.36
N ARG A 120 -8.82 -0.75 -4.39
CA ARG A 120 -9.47 -1.36 -3.22
C ARG A 120 -9.95 -2.75 -3.58
N GLU A 121 -9.75 -3.72 -2.69
CA GLU A 121 -10.33 -5.05 -2.83
C GLU A 121 -11.86 -4.94 -2.85
N LEU A 122 -12.48 -5.53 -3.87
CA LEU A 122 -13.91 -5.68 -3.95
C LEU A 122 -14.38 -6.72 -2.94
N HIS A 123 -15.33 -6.34 -2.10
CA HIS A 123 -16.06 -7.29 -1.27
C HIS A 123 -17.03 -8.06 -2.19
N THR A 124 -16.63 -9.25 -2.63
CA THR A 124 -17.58 -10.18 -3.23
C THR A 124 -18.52 -10.63 -2.12
N ARG A 125 -19.79 -10.23 -2.23
CA ARG A 125 -20.88 -10.66 -1.33
C ARG A 125 -21.13 -12.16 -1.43
#